data_AF-W1ILB0-F1
#
_entry.id   AF-W1ILB0-F1
#
_cell.length_a   1.000
_cell.length_b   1.000
_cell.length_c   1.000
_cell.angle_alpha   90.00
_cell.angle_beta   90.00
_cell.angle_gamma   90.00
#
_symmetry.space_group_name_H-M   'P 1'
#
loop_
_entity.id
_entity.type
_entity.pdbx_description
1 polymer ?
#
loop_
_entity_poly.entity_id
_entity_poly.type
_entity_poly.pdbx_seq_one_letter_code
_entity_poly.pdbx_strand_id
1 'polypeptide(L)'
;MFELTKHRLRQIGYRYFTFSEDPLYLVFEKMYQCDPRPLSNVIPHPAERGFLLTNFICPDFAPYRGKEVAFFNSRHAVVYWLPGAEHSGGGYVTPGIYSVIVGGYAVKQSVELCITKDDENTVIQSAILQTRSVCSMEGGFISFKMIAKELQCLALQWLTQLHDQYDPLNNAYDNKQLREVISAVQELYHYDDLRARAVSLQRLLDNV
;
A
#
# COMPACT_ATOMS: atom_id res chain seq x y z
N MET A 1 37.05 7.27 -6.01
CA MET A 1 36.50 7.80 -4.75
C MET A 1 35.07 7.28 -4.62
N PHE A 2 34.92 6.10 -4.01
CA PHE A 2 33.64 5.44 -3.74
C PHE A 2 33.71 4.95 -2.30
N GLU A 3 33.48 5.83 -1.34
CA GLU A 3 33.31 5.43 0.06
C GLU A 3 31.82 5.38 0.38
N LEU A 4 31.18 4.32 -0.11
CA LEU A 4 29.97 3.79 0.50
C LEU A 4 30.33 3.33 1.91
N THR A 5 30.11 4.19 2.90
CA THR A 5 30.35 3.86 4.29
C THR A 5 29.44 2.69 4.71
N LYS A 6 30.09 1.54 4.94
CA LYS A 6 29.58 0.28 5.52
C LYS A 6 28.71 0.43 6.78
N HIS A 7 28.56 1.64 7.32
CA HIS A 7 27.75 1.92 8.51
C HIS A 7 26.24 2.06 8.24
N ARG A 8 25.79 2.37 7.01
CA ARG A 8 24.34 2.36 6.67
C ARG A 8 23.77 0.95 6.43
N LEU A 9 24.61 -0.09 6.47
CA LEU A 9 24.25 -1.51 6.42
C LEU A 9 23.88 -2.10 7.79
N ARG A 10 23.77 -1.28 8.86
CA ARG A 10 23.07 -1.67 10.10
C ARG A 10 21.56 -1.65 9.87
N GLN A 11 21.13 -2.47 8.91
CA GLN A 11 19.78 -2.77 8.48
C GLN A 11 19.27 -3.95 9.29
N ILE A 12 18.68 -3.68 10.45
CA ILE A 12 18.02 -4.70 11.27
C ILE A 12 16.53 -4.64 10.89
N GLY A 13 16.15 -5.37 9.82
CA GLY A 13 14.75 -5.56 9.40
C GLY A 13 14.53 -5.47 7.88
N TYR A 14 15.05 -4.42 7.25
CA TYR A 14 14.83 -4.13 5.83
C TYR A 14 16.01 -4.63 4.98
N ARG A 15 15.98 -5.92 4.61
CA ARG A 15 16.92 -6.47 3.62
C ARG A 15 16.50 -6.04 2.21
N TYR A 16 17.42 -5.39 1.51
CA TYR A 16 17.29 -4.96 0.12
C TYR A 16 17.29 -6.19 -0.80
N PHE A 17 16.11 -6.65 -1.19
CA PHE A 17 15.96 -7.64 -2.25
C PHE A 17 14.92 -7.14 -3.24
N THR A 18 15.35 -6.95 -4.48
CA THR A 18 14.49 -6.68 -5.61
C THR A 18 13.93 -7.99 -6.17
N PHE A 19 12.69 -7.90 -6.64
CA PHE A 19 11.94 -8.82 -7.50
C PHE A 19 11.41 -10.12 -6.90
N SER A 20 10.11 -10.06 -6.57
CA SER A 20 9.14 -11.08 -6.92
C SER A 20 8.05 -10.33 -7.69
N GLU A 21 7.61 -10.85 -8.84
CA GLU A 21 6.31 -10.49 -9.42
C GLU A 21 5.24 -10.98 -8.44
N ASP A 22 5.07 -10.28 -7.32
CA ASP A 22 4.18 -10.73 -6.28
C ASP A 22 2.74 -10.51 -6.76
N PRO A 23 1.96 -11.59 -6.91
CA PRO A 23 0.63 -11.50 -7.48
C PRO A 23 -0.33 -10.63 -6.63
N LEU A 24 0.01 -10.34 -5.37
CA LEU A 24 -0.76 -9.41 -4.54
C LEU A 24 -0.86 -8.00 -5.14
N TYR A 25 0.19 -7.49 -5.80
CA TYR A 25 0.11 -6.18 -6.44
C TYR A 25 -0.96 -6.14 -7.54
N LEU A 26 -1.06 -7.21 -8.33
CA LEU A 26 -2.05 -7.32 -9.41
C LEU A 26 -3.48 -7.38 -8.87
N VAL A 27 -3.67 -7.95 -7.68
CA VAL A 27 -4.96 -7.88 -6.97
C VAL A 27 -5.34 -6.44 -6.68
N PHE A 28 -4.41 -5.61 -6.18
CA PHE A 28 -4.69 -4.18 -5.94
C PHE A 28 -5.00 -3.42 -7.24
N GLU A 29 -4.29 -3.68 -8.34
CA GLU A 29 -4.65 -3.09 -9.64
C GLU A 29 -6.10 -3.41 -10.04
N LYS A 30 -6.53 -4.66 -9.87
CA LYS A 30 -7.91 -5.07 -10.18
C LYS A 30 -8.93 -4.50 -9.18
N MET A 31 -8.60 -4.46 -7.89
CA MET A 31 -9.45 -3.84 -6.86
C MET A 31 -9.75 -2.39 -7.22
N TYR A 32 -8.74 -1.61 -7.58
CA TYR A 32 -8.89 -0.19 -7.91
C TYR A 32 -9.54 0.07 -9.28
N GLN A 33 -9.57 -0.93 -10.16
CA GLN A 33 -10.37 -0.90 -11.39
C GLN A 33 -11.86 -1.18 -11.11
N CYS A 34 -12.14 -2.08 -10.16
CA CYS A 34 -13.49 -2.45 -9.74
C CYS A 34 -14.15 -1.37 -8.86
N ASP A 35 -13.37 -0.75 -7.96
CA ASP A 35 -13.78 0.29 -7.04
C ASP A 35 -12.68 1.36 -7.02
N PRO A 36 -12.93 2.62 -7.41
CA PRO A 36 -11.90 3.65 -7.42
C PRO A 36 -11.39 4.05 -6.02
N ARG A 37 -12.10 3.69 -4.94
CA ARG A 37 -11.72 4.02 -3.54
C ARG A 37 -12.03 2.88 -2.58
N PRO A 38 -11.44 1.68 -2.79
CA PRO A 38 -11.71 0.50 -1.98
C PRO A 38 -11.14 0.61 -0.56
N LEU A 39 -10.05 1.36 -0.41
CA LEU A 39 -9.32 1.55 0.83
C LEU A 39 -8.99 3.05 0.98
N SER A 40 -9.27 3.61 2.16
CA SER A 40 -9.04 5.04 2.43
C SER A 40 -7.57 5.39 2.66
N ASN A 41 -6.74 4.40 2.99
CA ASN A 41 -5.33 4.55 3.30
C ASN A 41 -4.41 4.14 2.14
N VAL A 42 -4.98 3.72 1.01
CA VAL A 42 -4.24 3.39 -0.21
C VAL A 42 -4.76 4.26 -1.33
N ILE A 43 -3.86 4.87 -2.10
CA ILE A 43 -4.21 5.65 -3.28
C ILE A 43 -3.33 5.26 -4.48
N PRO A 44 -3.86 5.25 -5.71
CA PRO A 44 -3.02 5.08 -6.88
C PRO A 44 -2.02 6.23 -7.01
N HIS A 45 -0.80 5.91 -7.45
CA HIS A 45 0.16 6.94 -7.80
C HIS A 45 -0.31 7.70 -9.06
N PRO A 46 -0.21 9.04 -9.13
CA PRO A 46 -0.85 9.82 -10.19
C PRO A 46 -0.23 9.68 -11.60
N ALA A 47 1.05 9.31 -11.74
CA ALA A 47 1.70 9.06 -13.04
C ALA A 47 2.21 7.63 -13.28
N GLU A 48 2.62 6.93 -12.22
CA GLU A 48 3.28 5.62 -12.31
C GLU A 48 2.32 4.51 -11.89
N ARG A 49 2.55 3.31 -12.45
CA ARG A 49 1.87 2.10 -11.97
C ARG A 49 2.39 1.74 -10.59
N GLY A 50 1.55 1.93 -9.58
CA GLY A 50 1.90 1.75 -8.18
C GLY A 50 0.88 2.40 -7.28
N PHE A 51 1.04 2.15 -5.99
CA PHE A 51 0.17 2.68 -4.96
C PHE A 51 0.98 3.32 -3.85
N LEU A 52 0.43 4.38 -3.27
CA LEU A 52 0.89 4.99 -2.05
C LEU A 52 0.01 4.49 -0.91
N LEU A 53 0.62 4.12 0.19
CA LEU A 53 -0.02 3.52 1.35
C LEU A 53 0.40 4.26 2.62
N THR A 54 -0.57 4.61 3.45
CA THR A 54 -0.38 5.11 4.81
C THR A 54 -1.13 4.24 5.81
N ASN A 55 -0.98 4.54 7.10
CA ASN A 55 -1.76 3.94 8.18
C ASN A 55 -1.81 2.40 8.15
N PHE A 56 -0.64 1.76 8.31
CA PHE A 56 -0.53 0.31 8.29
C PHE A 56 -1.44 -0.37 9.32
N ILE A 57 -2.22 -1.36 8.91
CA ILE A 57 -3.19 -2.05 9.76
C ILE A 57 -2.67 -3.37 10.32
N CYS A 58 -1.70 -4.00 9.66
CA CYS A 58 -1.14 -5.28 10.07
C CYS A 58 -0.38 -5.13 11.41
N PRO A 59 -0.59 -6.05 12.37
CA PRO A 59 0.08 -5.99 13.68
C PRO A 59 1.62 -5.96 13.58
N ASP A 60 2.20 -6.61 12.57
CA ASP A 60 3.65 -6.62 12.34
C ASP A 60 4.22 -5.23 12.04
N PHE A 61 3.36 -4.30 11.61
CA PHE A 61 3.70 -2.91 11.28
C PHE A 61 3.30 -1.91 12.37
N ALA A 62 2.84 -2.37 13.53
CA ALA A 62 2.42 -1.51 14.64
C ALA A 62 3.45 -0.41 15.00
N PRO A 63 4.78 -0.66 15.02
CA PRO A 63 5.76 0.40 15.31
C PRO A 63 5.79 1.54 14.28
N TYR A 64 5.42 1.25 13.03
CA TYR A 64 5.50 2.17 11.89
C TYR A 64 4.17 2.87 11.58
N ARG A 65 3.09 2.48 12.27
CA ARG A 65 1.75 3.01 12.04
C ARG A 65 1.73 4.54 12.19
N GLY A 66 1.25 5.20 11.14
CA GLY A 66 1.11 6.66 11.10
C GLY A 66 2.43 7.44 11.08
N LYS A 67 3.55 6.79 10.78
CA LYS A 67 4.88 7.41 10.73
C LYS A 67 5.49 7.41 9.34
N GLU A 68 4.95 6.63 8.42
CA GLU A 68 5.55 6.36 7.12
C GLU A 68 4.51 6.40 6.01
N VAL A 69 5.02 6.66 4.79
CA VAL A 69 4.31 6.44 3.53
C VAL A 69 5.06 5.35 2.78
N ALA A 70 4.38 4.27 2.41
CA ALA A 70 4.94 3.27 1.51
C ALA A 70 4.52 3.57 0.08
N PHE A 71 5.45 3.41 -0.86
CA PHE A 71 5.15 3.22 -2.27
C PHE A 71 5.41 1.76 -2.63
N PHE A 72 4.49 1.11 -3.33
CA PHE A 72 4.71 -0.24 -3.85
C PHE A 72 4.17 -0.41 -5.27
N ASN A 73 4.87 -1.23 -6.05
CA ASN A 73 4.42 -1.68 -7.36
C ASN A 73 4.85 -3.14 -7.60
N SER A 74 4.66 -3.66 -8.81
CA SER A 74 5.08 -5.02 -9.17
C SER A 74 6.58 -5.31 -9.09
N ARG A 75 7.42 -4.28 -8.89
CA ARG A 75 8.89 -4.38 -8.95
C ARG A 75 9.56 -4.17 -7.61
N HIS A 76 9.07 -3.21 -6.82
CA HIS A 76 9.69 -2.82 -5.57
C HIS A 76 8.71 -2.15 -4.61
N ALA A 77 9.10 -2.14 -3.34
CA ALA A 77 8.46 -1.37 -2.29
C ALA A 77 9.50 -0.44 -1.62
N VAL A 78 9.10 0.78 -1.32
CA VAL A 78 9.91 1.82 -0.69
C VAL A 78 9.10 2.51 0.39
N VAL A 79 9.74 2.85 1.50
CA VAL A 79 9.12 3.63 2.59
C VAL A 79 9.77 5.00 2.71
N TYR A 80 8.95 5.98 3.06
CA TYR A 80 9.31 7.37 3.30
C TYR A 80 8.85 7.76 4.70
N TRP A 81 9.72 8.35 5.51
CA TRP A 81 9.46 8.65 6.93
C TRP A 81 8.95 10.08 7.14
N LEU A 82 7.75 10.23 7.68
CA LEU A 82 7.22 11.56 8.00
C LEU A 82 8.16 12.33 8.96
N PRO A 83 8.17 13.67 8.92
CA PRO A 83 9.01 14.45 9.83
C PRO A 83 8.80 14.06 11.30
N GLY A 84 9.89 13.68 11.98
CA GLY A 84 9.87 13.20 13.36
C GLY A 84 9.85 11.67 13.51
N ALA A 85 9.64 10.91 12.45
CA ALA A 85 9.78 9.45 12.45
C ALA A 85 11.24 9.02 12.34
N GLU A 86 11.57 7.87 12.96
CA GLU A 86 12.88 7.23 12.83
C GLU A 86 12.76 5.93 12.03
N HIS A 87 13.84 5.53 11.35
CA HIS A 87 13.90 4.31 10.54
C HIS A 87 13.67 3.01 11.33
N SER A 88 13.80 3.06 12.65
CA SER A 88 13.59 1.94 13.59
C SER A 88 12.12 1.67 13.91
N GLY A 89 11.20 2.50 13.41
CA GLY A 89 9.83 2.60 13.93
C GLY A 89 9.75 3.42 15.22
N GLY A 90 10.88 3.98 15.67
CA GLY A 90 10.96 4.98 16.72
C GLY A 90 10.48 6.36 16.26
N GLY A 91 10.85 7.39 17.01
CA GLY A 91 10.44 8.76 16.73
C GLY A 91 8.96 9.05 17.01
N TYR A 92 8.64 10.34 17.02
CA TYR A 92 7.31 10.87 17.27
C TYR A 92 6.94 11.86 16.16
N VAL A 93 5.87 11.52 15.45
CA VAL A 93 5.26 12.38 14.43
C VAL A 93 4.04 13.03 15.06
N THR A 94 4.10 14.35 15.24
CA THR A 94 3.02 15.13 15.86
C THR A 94 1.71 15.04 15.06
N PRO A 95 0.53 15.14 15.67
CA PRO A 95 -0.70 15.41 14.93
C PRO A 95 -0.59 16.71 14.12
N GLY A 96 -1.15 16.76 12.91
CA GLY A 96 -1.08 17.93 12.04
C GLY A 96 -1.22 17.64 10.56
N ILE A 97 -0.98 18.67 9.75
CA ILE A 97 -0.96 18.58 8.29
C ILE A 97 0.48 18.67 7.81
N TYR A 98 0.86 17.73 6.95
CA TYR A 98 2.19 17.60 6.38
C TYR A 98 2.13 17.74 4.87
N SER A 99 2.98 18.61 4.30
CA SER A 99 3.33 18.55 2.87
C SER A 99 4.68 17.87 2.75
N VAL A 100 4.72 16.73 2.07
CA VAL A 100 5.93 15.94 1.86
C VAL A 100 6.09 15.62 0.39
N ILE A 101 7.34 15.64 -0.09
CA ILE A 101 7.65 15.28 -1.47
C ILE A 101 8.33 13.91 -1.45
N VAL A 102 7.66 12.90 -1.99
CA VAL A 102 8.20 11.55 -2.17
C VAL A 102 8.77 11.41 -3.58
N GLY A 103 9.91 10.74 -3.72
CA GLY A 103 10.61 10.61 -4.99
C GLY A 103 11.85 9.71 -4.88
N GLY A 104 12.68 9.69 -5.92
CA GLY A 104 13.98 9.00 -5.90
C GLY A 104 14.03 7.77 -6.79
N TYR A 105 14.92 6.82 -6.48
CA TYR A 105 15.24 5.70 -7.38
C TYR A 105 14.04 4.79 -7.72
N ALA A 106 13.05 4.71 -6.84
CA ALA A 106 11.84 3.90 -7.03
C ALA A 106 10.66 4.68 -7.60
N VAL A 107 10.57 5.98 -7.31
CA VAL A 107 9.49 6.86 -7.78
C VAL A 107 10.15 7.90 -8.68
N LYS A 108 10.12 7.64 -9.99
CA LYS A 108 10.86 8.42 -10.99
C LYS A 108 10.34 9.85 -11.08
N GLN A 109 9.03 10.02 -10.96
CA GLN A 109 8.38 11.32 -10.97
C GLN A 109 7.92 11.65 -9.55
N SER A 110 8.60 12.61 -8.92
CA SER A 110 8.29 13.01 -7.56
C SER A 110 6.84 13.45 -7.41
N VAL A 111 6.26 13.13 -6.25
CA VAL A 111 4.87 13.45 -5.90
C VAL A 111 4.87 14.24 -4.60
N GLU A 112 4.15 15.35 -4.60
CA GLU A 112 3.81 16.05 -3.37
C GLU A 112 2.54 15.43 -2.77
N LEU A 113 2.64 15.05 -1.51
CA LEU A 113 1.55 14.49 -0.73
C LEU A 113 1.15 15.50 0.33
N CYS A 114 -0.15 15.81 0.36
CA CYS A 114 -0.77 16.43 1.52
C CYS A 114 -1.28 15.32 2.44
N ILE A 115 -0.75 15.24 3.65
CA ILE A 115 -1.05 14.19 4.61
C ILE A 115 -1.63 14.82 5.87
N THR A 116 -2.80 14.35 6.29
CA THR A 116 -3.36 14.69 7.59
C THR A 116 -3.07 13.55 8.55
N LYS A 117 -2.58 13.90 9.73
CA LYS A 117 -2.34 12.95 10.81
C LYS A 117 -3.07 13.40 12.07
N ASP A 118 -3.82 12.46 12.67
CA ASP A 118 -4.30 12.54 14.04
C ASP A 118 -3.70 11.40 14.88
N ASP A 119 -4.23 11.21 16.09
CA ASP A 119 -3.76 10.19 17.03
C ASP A 119 -4.03 8.76 16.54
N GLU A 120 -5.04 8.57 15.70
CA GLU A 120 -5.52 7.26 15.26
C GLU A 120 -5.16 6.97 13.80
N ASN A 121 -5.09 8.00 12.96
CA ASN A 121 -5.09 7.87 11.51
C ASN A 121 -4.02 8.75 10.85
N THR A 122 -3.60 8.32 9.67
CA THR A 122 -2.71 9.07 8.80
C THR A 122 -3.19 8.87 7.37
N VAL A 123 -3.67 9.95 6.75
CA VAL A 123 -4.45 9.89 5.52
C VAL A 123 -3.82 10.81 4.49
N ILE A 124 -3.60 10.29 3.29
CA ILE A 124 -3.22 11.13 2.14
C ILE A 124 -4.47 11.83 1.62
N GLN A 125 -4.52 13.15 1.78
CA GLN A 125 -5.61 14.00 1.29
C GLN A 125 -5.49 14.28 -0.21
N SER A 126 -4.26 14.43 -0.70
CA SER A 126 -3.99 14.63 -2.11
C SER A 126 -2.59 14.16 -2.50
N ALA A 127 -2.44 13.77 -3.77
CA ALA A 127 -1.18 13.40 -4.38
C ALA A 127 -1.04 14.13 -5.72
N ILE A 128 -0.07 15.04 -5.82
CA ILE A 128 0.10 15.92 -6.97
C ILE A 128 1.49 15.69 -7.57
N LEU A 129 1.53 15.47 -8.88
CA LEU A 129 2.79 15.32 -9.61
C LEU A 129 3.60 16.61 -9.53
N GLN A 130 4.84 16.48 -9.08
CA GLN A 130 5.78 17.59 -9.13
C GLN A 130 6.40 17.67 -10.52
N THR A 131 6.23 18.83 -11.14
CA THR A 131 6.81 19.15 -12.45
C THR A 131 8.16 19.84 -12.32
N ARG A 132 8.51 20.32 -11.12
CA ARG A 132 9.76 21.00 -10.81
C ARG A 132 10.71 20.05 -10.09
N SER A 133 12.01 20.22 -10.32
CA SER A 133 13.05 19.54 -9.54
C SER A 133 13.07 20.14 -8.13
N VAL A 134 12.46 19.43 -7.17
CA VAL A 134 12.45 19.79 -5.75
C VAL A 134 13.15 18.68 -4.97
N CYS A 135 13.80 19.03 -3.85
CA CYS A 135 14.36 18.05 -2.94
C CYS A 135 13.23 17.15 -2.40
N SER A 136 13.27 15.87 -2.76
CA SER A 136 12.38 14.85 -2.20
C SER A 136 13.00 14.20 -0.98
N MET A 137 12.16 13.66 -0.11
CA MET A 137 12.61 12.81 0.98
C MET A 137 13.34 11.57 0.43
N GLU A 138 14.44 11.19 1.08
CA GLU A 138 15.14 9.94 0.76
C GLU A 138 14.30 8.75 1.27
N GLY A 139 13.78 7.95 0.34
CA GLY A 139 13.09 6.70 0.68
C GLY A 139 14.06 5.53 0.87
N GLY A 140 13.69 4.56 1.70
CA GLY A 140 14.41 3.30 1.87
C GLY A 140 13.71 2.14 1.16
N PHE A 141 14.45 1.35 0.38
CA PHE A 141 13.88 0.11 -0.18
C PHE A 141 13.60 -0.90 0.93
N ILE A 142 12.45 -1.54 0.82
CA ILE A 142 12.02 -2.59 1.73
C ILE A 142 11.78 -3.88 0.96
N SER A 143 11.97 -5.01 1.63
CA SER A 143 11.63 -6.32 1.07
C SER A 143 10.13 -6.40 0.82
N PHE A 144 9.74 -6.86 -0.36
CA PHE A 144 8.32 -7.04 -0.68
C PHE A 144 7.63 -8.01 0.28
N LYS A 145 8.36 -9.03 0.80
CA LYS A 145 7.84 -9.95 1.82
C LYS A 145 7.41 -9.25 3.10
N MET A 146 8.01 -8.10 3.40
CA MET A 146 7.63 -7.31 4.56
C MET A 146 6.28 -6.66 4.29
N ILE A 147 6.16 -5.88 3.21
CA ILE A 147 4.90 -5.18 2.87
C ILE A 147 3.77 -6.14 2.47
N ALA A 148 4.09 -7.33 1.97
CA ALA A 148 3.10 -8.33 1.54
C ALA A 148 2.09 -8.70 2.64
N LYS A 149 2.54 -8.74 3.91
CA LYS A 149 1.63 -9.00 5.04
C LYS A 149 0.61 -7.87 5.24
N GLU A 150 1.06 -6.63 5.06
CA GLU A 150 0.19 -5.46 5.10
C GLU A 150 -0.81 -5.49 3.94
N LEU A 151 -0.33 -5.74 2.73
CA LEU A 151 -1.17 -5.87 1.54
C LEU A 151 -2.20 -6.99 1.70
N GLN A 152 -1.83 -8.12 2.32
CA GLN A 152 -2.75 -9.20 2.64
C GLN A 152 -3.84 -8.74 3.62
N CYS A 153 -3.48 -8.06 4.71
CA CYS A 153 -4.47 -7.54 5.66
C CYS A 153 -5.46 -6.58 4.99
N LEU A 154 -4.95 -5.68 4.14
CA LEU A 154 -5.76 -4.70 3.43
C LEU A 154 -6.71 -5.35 2.41
N ALA A 155 -6.21 -6.30 1.61
CA ALA A 155 -7.05 -7.06 0.69
C ALA A 155 -8.13 -7.85 1.44
N LEU A 156 -7.78 -8.45 2.58
CA LEU A 156 -8.73 -9.20 3.40
C LEU A 156 -9.80 -8.28 3.98
N GLN A 157 -9.41 -7.10 4.48
CA GLN A 157 -10.34 -6.10 5.00
C GLN A 157 -11.36 -5.72 3.93
N TRP A 158 -10.92 -5.37 2.72
CA TRP A 158 -11.82 -4.97 1.64
C TRP A 158 -12.74 -6.12 1.22
N LEU A 159 -12.21 -7.33 0.98
CA LEU A 159 -13.04 -8.50 0.67
C LEU A 159 -14.04 -8.85 1.80
N THR A 160 -13.68 -8.56 3.05
CA THR A 160 -14.57 -8.74 4.19
C THR A 160 -15.72 -7.76 4.14
N GLN A 161 -15.41 -6.47 3.98
CA GLN A 161 -16.38 -5.39 3.86
C GLN A 161 -17.33 -5.61 2.68
N LEU A 162 -16.79 -5.98 1.51
CA LEU A 162 -17.59 -6.30 0.33
C LEU A 162 -18.62 -7.39 0.60
N HIS A 163 -18.19 -8.51 1.17
CA HIS A 163 -19.08 -9.64 1.45
C HIS A 163 -20.15 -9.27 2.49
N ASP A 164 -19.80 -8.49 3.52
CA ASP A 164 -20.75 -8.12 4.57
C ASP A 164 -21.77 -7.06 4.09
N GLN A 165 -21.40 -6.26 3.09
CA GLN A 165 -22.24 -5.22 2.49
C GLN A 165 -22.90 -5.66 1.17
N TYR A 166 -22.67 -6.90 0.73
CA TYR A 166 -23.16 -7.38 -0.56
C TYR A 166 -24.68 -7.50 -0.55
N ASP A 167 -25.35 -6.61 -1.28
CA ASP A 167 -26.78 -6.66 -1.56
C ASP A 167 -27.00 -7.00 -3.04
N PRO A 168 -27.53 -8.19 -3.38
CA PRO A 168 -27.87 -8.59 -4.74
C PRO A 168 -28.74 -7.58 -5.51
N LEU A 169 -29.59 -6.83 -4.82
CA LEU A 169 -30.59 -5.95 -5.43
C LEU A 169 -30.08 -4.51 -5.63
N ASN A 170 -29.04 -4.11 -4.88
CA ASN A 170 -28.49 -2.75 -4.91
C ASN A 170 -26.97 -2.73 -5.14
N ASN A 171 -26.44 -3.79 -5.75
CA ASN A 171 -24.99 -3.90 -5.92
C ASN A 171 -24.46 -2.77 -6.83
N ALA A 172 -23.63 -1.90 -6.27
CA ALA A 172 -22.99 -0.80 -6.99
C ALA A 172 -21.78 -1.25 -7.83
N TYR A 173 -21.30 -2.48 -7.66
CA TYR A 173 -20.14 -3.00 -8.36
C TYR A 173 -20.52 -3.64 -9.71
N ASP A 174 -19.67 -3.42 -10.73
CA ASP A 174 -19.72 -4.23 -11.95
C ASP A 174 -19.33 -5.67 -11.61
N ASN A 175 -20.31 -6.57 -11.62
CA ASN A 175 -20.13 -8.00 -11.33
C ASN A 175 -19.02 -8.64 -12.18
N LYS A 176 -18.74 -8.14 -13.38
CA LYS A 176 -17.62 -8.64 -14.20
C LYS A 176 -16.27 -8.29 -13.57
N GLN A 177 -16.06 -7.03 -13.22
CA GLN A 177 -14.81 -6.55 -12.61
C GLN A 177 -14.58 -7.21 -11.24
N LEU A 178 -15.65 -7.37 -10.45
CA LEU A 178 -15.56 -8.05 -9.17
C LEU A 178 -15.14 -9.53 -9.34
N ARG A 179 -15.69 -10.23 -10.33
CA ARG A 179 -15.29 -11.61 -10.68
C ARG A 179 -13.82 -11.69 -11.13
N GLU A 180 -13.31 -10.68 -11.83
CA GLU A 180 -11.88 -10.62 -12.18
C GLU A 180 -10.99 -10.45 -10.95
N VAL A 181 -11.40 -9.67 -9.95
CA VAL A 181 -10.67 -9.55 -8.68
C VAL A 181 -10.67 -10.88 -7.93
N ILE A 182 -11.83 -11.53 -7.82
CA ILE A 182 -11.97 -12.85 -7.16
C ILE A 182 -11.08 -13.89 -7.84
N SER A 183 -11.08 -13.96 -9.18
CA SER A 183 -10.23 -14.88 -9.92
C SER A 183 -8.74 -14.64 -9.60
N ALA A 184 -8.30 -13.39 -9.60
CA ALA A 184 -6.91 -13.05 -9.28
C ALA A 184 -6.53 -13.41 -7.83
N VAL A 185 -7.45 -13.23 -6.88
CA VAL A 185 -7.24 -13.65 -5.48
C VAL A 185 -7.15 -15.16 -5.36
N GLN A 186 -7.95 -15.92 -6.12
CA GLN A 186 -7.95 -17.39 -6.06
C GLN A 186 -6.63 -18.02 -6.57
N GLU A 187 -5.91 -17.32 -7.44
CA GLU A 187 -4.59 -17.70 -7.97
C GLU A 187 -3.44 -17.50 -6.96
N LEU A 188 -3.70 -16.87 -5.80
CA LEU A 188 -2.71 -16.58 -4.76
C LEU A 188 -2.35 -17.80 -3.89
N TYR A 189 -1.53 -18.73 -4.38
CA TYR A 189 -1.22 -20.02 -3.74
C TYR A 189 -0.79 -20.01 -2.25
N HIS A 190 -0.26 -18.89 -1.73
CA HIS A 190 0.23 -18.78 -0.35
C HIS A 190 -0.67 -17.96 0.60
N TYR A 191 -1.87 -17.59 0.14
CA TYR A 191 -2.76 -16.67 0.86
C TYR A 191 -4.13 -17.32 1.12
N ASP A 192 -4.14 -18.37 1.93
CA ASP A 192 -5.32 -19.22 2.15
C ASP A 192 -6.53 -18.44 2.69
N ASP A 193 -6.34 -17.49 3.60
CA ASP A 193 -7.43 -16.66 4.13
C ASP A 193 -8.08 -15.78 3.05
N LEU A 194 -7.26 -15.16 2.19
CA LEU A 194 -7.76 -14.37 1.06
C LEU A 194 -8.53 -15.25 0.08
N ARG A 195 -7.98 -16.42 -0.25
CA ARG A 195 -8.62 -17.39 -1.14
C ARG A 195 -9.94 -17.89 -0.58
N ALA A 196 -10.00 -18.23 0.70
CA ALA A 196 -11.22 -18.66 1.37
C ALA A 196 -12.31 -17.58 1.35
N ARG A 197 -11.93 -16.30 1.55
CA ARG A 197 -12.87 -15.19 1.46
C ARG A 197 -13.35 -14.96 0.02
N ALA A 198 -12.46 -15.03 -0.97
CA ALA A 198 -12.80 -14.91 -2.38
C ALA A 198 -13.74 -16.03 -2.84
N VAL A 199 -13.55 -17.28 -2.40
CA VAL A 199 -14.47 -18.40 -2.68
C VAL A 199 -15.84 -18.16 -2.05
N SER A 200 -15.89 -17.65 -0.82
CA SER A 200 -17.17 -17.30 -0.17
C SER A 200 -17.92 -16.21 -0.95
N LEU A 201 -17.23 -15.16 -1.39
CA LEU A 201 -17.82 -14.09 -2.19
C LEU A 201 -18.27 -14.58 -3.57
N GLN A 202 -17.49 -15.45 -4.22
CA GLN A 202 -17.88 -16.11 -5.48
C GLN A 202 -19.20 -16.87 -5.35
N ARG A 203 -19.36 -17.63 -4.26
CA ARG A 203 -20.61 -18.37 -3.99
C ARG A 203 -21.79 -17.43 -3.79
N LEU A 204 -21.60 -16.29 -3.14
CA LEU A 204 -22.67 -15.28 -3.04
C LEU A 204 -23.06 -14.75 -4.42
N LEU A 205 -22.08 -14.44 -5.28
CA LEU A 205 -22.33 -13.94 -6.64
C LEU A 205 -23.01 -14.95 -7.56
N ASP A 206 -22.77 -16.25 -7.37
CA ASP A 206 -23.34 -17.31 -8.21
C ASP A 206 -24.76 -17.73 -7.77
N ASN A 207 -25.20 -17.33 -6.57
CA ASN A 207 -26.53 -17.60 -6.04
C ASN A 207 -27.54 -16.45 -6.26
N VAL A 208 -27.15 -15.44 -7.04
CA VAL A 208 -27.99 -14.30 -7.48
C VAL A 208 -28.39 -14.51 -8.93
#